data_AF-A0A9N9PDN9-F1
#
_entry.id   AF-A0A9N9PDN9-F1
#
_cell.length_a   1.000
_cell.length_b   1.000
_cell.length_c   1.000
_cell.angle_alpha   90.00
_cell.angle_beta   90.00
_cell.angle_gamma   90.00
#
_symmetry.space_group_name_H-M   'P 1'
#
loop_
_entity.id
_entity.type
_entity.pdbx_description
1 polymer ?
#
loop_
_entity_poly.entity_id
_entity_poly.type
_entity_poly.pdbx_seq_one_letter_code
_entity_poly.pdbx_strand_id
1 'polypeptide(L)'
;RDPKQLGPFVYSPIAKELGLGQSLIERLAKTKYYDFSSTCKYGVKLLINYRTHPEILKFPNATFYEDELQPSGYVLAVVRQLLKEKVKPEDIGIISPYVKQREKINKLLKHKGINGVEIGTVEKFQ
;
A
#
# COMPACT_ATOMS: atom_id res chain seq x y z
N ARG A 1 0.39 -0.14 13.46
CA ARG A 1 0.35 1.27 13.03
C ARG A 1 1.77 1.68 12.66
N ASP A 2 1.95 2.55 11.67
CA ASP A 2 3.25 2.84 11.07
C ASP A 2 3.77 4.23 11.51
N PRO A 3 4.92 4.31 12.21
CA PRO A 3 5.54 5.58 12.59
C PRO A 3 5.97 6.46 11.42
N LYS A 4 6.07 5.93 10.20
CA LYS A 4 6.41 6.70 8.98
C LYS A 4 5.20 7.40 8.37
N GLN A 5 4.00 7.20 8.92
CA GLN A 5 2.76 7.86 8.49
C GLN A 5 2.43 9.06 9.38
N LEU A 6 1.27 9.68 9.14
CA LEU A 6 0.82 10.85 9.91
C LEU A 6 0.76 10.55 11.41
N GLY A 7 1.47 11.37 12.18
CA GLY A 7 1.40 11.41 13.63
C GLY A 7 0.12 12.09 14.15
N PRO A 8 -0.06 12.15 15.47
CA PRO A 8 -1.18 12.86 16.08
C PRO A 8 -1.14 14.36 15.78
N PHE A 9 -2.31 14.94 15.47
CA PHE A 9 -2.43 16.37 15.25
C PHE A 9 -2.57 17.09 16.60
N VAL A 10 -1.73 18.09 16.86
CA VAL A 10 -1.72 18.87 18.10
C VAL A 10 -1.96 20.34 17.78
N TYR A 11 -3.07 20.89 18.26
CA TYR A 11 -3.48 22.28 18.03
C TYR A 11 -2.70 23.28 18.88
N SER A 12 -2.37 22.93 20.13
CA SER A 12 -1.64 23.82 21.05
C SER A 12 -0.14 23.80 20.75
N PRO A 13 0.49 24.95 20.45
CA PRO A 13 1.94 25.03 20.22
C PRO A 13 2.74 24.56 21.43
N ILE A 14 2.33 24.96 22.65
CA ILE A 14 2.99 24.57 23.90
C ILE A 14 2.93 23.05 24.08
N ALA A 15 1.78 22.43 23.83
CA ALA A 15 1.65 20.98 23.96
C ALA A 15 2.51 20.24 22.93
N LYS A 16 2.67 20.81 21.73
CA LYS A 16 3.54 20.27 20.69
C LYS A 16 5.02 20.36 21.10
N GLU A 17 5.46 21.48 21.66
CA GLU A 17 6.80 21.68 22.21
C GLU A 17 7.10 20.73 23.37
N LEU A 18 6.11 20.46 24.22
CA LEU A 18 6.20 19.49 25.31
C LEU A 18 6.11 18.02 24.84
N GLY A 19 6.08 17.77 23.53
CA GLY A 19 6.18 16.42 22.97
C GLY A 19 4.86 15.65 22.84
N LEU A 20 3.70 16.29 23.03
CA LEU A 20 2.38 15.64 22.83
C LEU A 20 2.17 15.16 21.38
N GLY A 21 2.93 15.71 20.43
CA GLY A 21 2.94 15.27 19.04
C GLY A 21 3.61 13.90 18.82
N GLN A 22 4.30 13.35 19.81
CA GLN A 22 4.90 12.03 19.71
C GLN A 22 3.91 10.95 20.18
N SER A 23 3.54 10.06 19.28
CA SER A 23 2.66 8.93 19.59
C SER A 23 3.30 7.93 20.56
N LEU A 24 2.46 7.15 21.23
CA LEU A 24 2.93 6.06 22.10
C LEU A 24 3.84 5.08 21.35
N ILE A 25 3.50 4.74 20.10
CA ILE A 25 4.29 3.80 19.28
C ILE A 25 5.66 4.39 18.97
N GLU A 26 5.76 5.67 18.61
CA GLU A 26 7.06 6.33 18.39
C GLU A 26 7.91 6.41 19.66
N ARG A 27 7.29 6.51 20.85
CA ARG A 27 8.04 6.41 22.11
C ARG A 27 8.52 4.98 22.37
N LEU A 28 7.65 3.98 22.19
CA LEU A 28 8.01 2.58 22.35
C LEU A 28 9.12 2.17 21.39
N ALA A 29 9.08 2.67 20.15
CA ALA A 29 10.09 2.41 19.13
C ALA A 29 11.49 2.92 19.46
N LYS A 30 11.62 3.88 20.40
CA LYS A 30 12.90 4.36 20.90
C LYS A 30 13.43 3.54 22.08
N THR A 31 12.64 2.61 22.62
CA THR A 31 13.07 1.75 23.74
C THR A 31 13.84 0.55 23.23
N LYS A 32 14.78 0.05 24.04
CA LYS A 32 15.58 -1.16 23.75
C LYS A 32 14.76 -2.44 23.53
N TYR A 33 13.46 -2.42 23.86
CA TYR A 33 12.56 -3.58 23.72
C TYR A 33 11.88 -3.63 22.35
N TYR A 34 11.94 -2.52 21.60
CA TYR A 34 11.36 -2.39 20.27
C TYR A 34 12.49 -2.28 19.24
N ASP A 35 13.22 -3.37 19.08
CA ASP A 35 14.26 -3.51 18.07
C ASP A 35 13.67 -4.19 16.83
N PHE A 36 13.87 -3.60 15.65
CA PHE A 36 13.44 -4.17 14.38
C PHE A 36 14.40 -5.21 13.80
N SER A 37 15.50 -5.53 14.50
CA SER A 37 16.35 -6.68 14.16
C SER A 37 15.58 -8.00 14.23
N SER A 38 16.15 -9.05 13.62
CA SER A 38 15.57 -10.40 13.45
C SER A 38 15.10 -11.11 14.74
N THR A 39 15.28 -10.49 15.90
CA THR A 39 14.90 -11.00 17.23
C THR A 39 13.83 -10.14 17.91
N CYS A 40 13.02 -9.41 17.13
CA CYS A 40 11.97 -8.58 17.70
C CYS A 40 10.94 -9.43 18.48
N LYS A 41 10.93 -9.32 19.82
CA LYS A 41 9.94 -10.00 20.67
C LYS A 41 8.55 -9.35 20.61
N TYR A 42 8.43 -8.09 20.20
CA TYR A 42 7.21 -7.29 20.41
C TYR A 42 6.78 -6.41 19.22
N GLY A 43 7.47 -6.50 18.07
CA GLY A 43 7.23 -5.69 16.88
C GLY A 43 7.28 -6.57 15.63
N VAL A 44 6.27 -6.42 14.76
CA VAL A 44 6.17 -7.16 13.50
C VAL A 44 6.03 -6.16 12.37
N LYS A 45 6.93 -6.24 11.38
CA LYS A 45 6.81 -5.51 10.11
C LYS A 45 5.96 -6.33 9.14
N LEU A 46 4.93 -5.71 8.56
CA LEU A 46 4.16 -6.29 7.47
C LEU A 46 4.78 -5.83 6.15
N LEU A 47 5.58 -6.70 5.52
CA LEU A 47 6.37 -6.33 4.35
C LEU A 47 5.58 -6.44 3.04
N ILE A 48 4.47 -7.19 3.02
CA ILE A 48 3.71 -7.41 1.79
C ILE A 48 2.68 -6.29 1.57
N ASN A 49 2.87 -5.51 0.50
CA ASN A 49 1.94 -4.45 0.11
C ASN A 49 0.92 -4.97 -0.93
N TYR A 50 -0.34 -5.12 -0.53
CA TYR A 50 -1.40 -5.62 -1.40
C TYR A 50 -2.13 -4.55 -2.22
N ARG A 51 -1.88 -3.27 -1.92
CA ARG A 51 -2.66 -2.15 -2.48
C ARG A 51 -2.04 -1.53 -3.72
N THR A 52 -0.72 -1.60 -3.86
CA THR A 52 0.02 -0.68 -4.73
C THR A 52 0.75 -1.43 -5.83
N HIS A 53 0.72 -0.89 -7.05
CA HIS A 53 1.52 -1.41 -8.16
C HIS A 53 3.03 -1.27 -7.86
N PRO A 54 3.90 -2.24 -8.21
CA PRO A 54 5.35 -2.22 -7.91
C PRO A 54 6.05 -0.89 -8.18
N GLU A 55 5.81 -0.33 -9.36
CA GLU A 55 6.40 0.94 -9.81
C GLU A 55 5.97 2.16 -8.99
N ILE A 56 4.76 2.15 -8.44
CA ILE A 56 4.28 3.22 -7.55
C ILE A 56 4.84 3.01 -6.15
N LEU A 57 4.97 1.75 -5.72
CA LEU A 57 5.57 1.39 -4.44
C LEU A 57 7.06 1.74 -4.37
N LYS A 58 7.77 1.71 -5.50
CA LYS A 58 9.23 1.93 -5.57
C LYS A 58 9.70 3.18 -4.83
N PHE A 59 9.09 4.33 -5.10
CA PHE A 59 9.48 5.60 -4.47
C PHE A 59 9.28 5.61 -2.93
N PRO A 60 8.07 5.36 -2.39
CA PRO A 60 7.88 5.35 -0.95
C PRO A 60 8.66 4.22 -0.26
N ASN A 61 8.85 3.07 -0.93
CA ASN A 61 9.64 1.97 -0.39
C ASN A 61 11.10 2.37 -0.15
N ALA A 62 11.75 2.95 -1.17
CA ALA A 62 13.11 3.44 -1.07
C ALA A 62 13.24 4.61 -0.06
N THR A 63 12.22 5.48 0.03
CA THR A 63 12.29 6.69 0.86
C THR A 63 12.03 6.42 2.34
N PHE A 64 11.12 5.49 2.66
CA PHE A 64 10.61 5.34 4.03
C PHE A 64 10.79 3.95 4.64
N TYR A 65 11.04 2.92 3.82
CA TYR A 65 10.98 1.51 4.24
C TYR A 65 12.21 0.69 3.82
N GLU A 66 13.35 1.32 3.51
CA GLU A 66 14.63 0.64 3.24
C GLU A 66 14.52 -0.45 2.16
N ASP A 67 13.64 -0.24 1.18
CA ASP A 67 13.32 -1.20 0.12
C ASP A 67 12.79 -2.57 0.60
N GLU A 68 12.39 -2.71 1.87
CA GLU A 68 11.90 -3.97 2.44
C GLU A 68 10.49 -4.36 1.97
N LEU A 69 9.66 -3.41 1.50
CA LEU A 69 8.29 -3.72 1.08
C LEU A 69 8.26 -4.49 -0.24
N GLN A 70 7.47 -5.55 -0.26
CA GLN A 70 7.24 -6.38 -1.43
C GLN A 70 5.86 -6.11 -2.01
N PRO A 71 5.75 -5.70 -3.29
CA PRO A 71 4.46 -5.52 -3.92
C PRO A 71 3.81 -6.90 -4.17
N SER A 72 2.59 -7.07 -3.68
CA SER A 72 1.76 -8.22 -4.01
C SER A 72 0.96 -7.89 -5.26
N GLY A 73 1.08 -8.74 -6.28
CA GLY A 73 0.34 -8.64 -7.54
C GLY A 73 -1.14 -8.95 -7.39
N TYR A 74 -1.78 -8.50 -6.30
CA TYR A 74 -3.12 -8.87 -5.87
C TYR A 74 -4.17 -8.66 -6.95
N VAL A 75 -4.16 -7.50 -7.62
CA VAL A 75 -5.07 -7.22 -8.74
C VAL A 75 -4.95 -8.26 -9.84
N LEU A 76 -3.73 -8.61 -10.25
CA LEU A 76 -3.50 -9.64 -11.27
C LEU A 76 -3.92 -11.03 -10.78
N ALA A 77 -3.70 -11.34 -9.49
CA ALA A 77 -4.10 -12.60 -8.90
C ALA A 77 -5.64 -12.77 -8.90
N VAL A 78 -6.37 -11.74 -8.48
CA VAL A 78 -7.85 -11.73 -8.49
C VAL A 78 -8.39 -11.84 -9.91
N VAL A 79 -7.88 -11.04 -10.84
CA VAL A 79 -8.30 -11.11 -12.25
C VAL A 79 -8.07 -12.52 -12.82
N ARG A 80 -6.89 -13.13 -12.57
CA ARG A 80 -6.62 -14.51 -13.01
C ARG A 80 -7.57 -15.53 -12.39
N GLN A 81 -7.96 -15.34 -11.14
CA GLN A 81 -8.91 -16.24 -10.48
C GLN A 81 -10.30 -16.15 -11.14
N LEU A 82 -10.80 -14.93 -11.39
CA LEU A 82 -12.08 -14.73 -12.08
C LEU A 82 -12.09 -15.32 -13.50
N LEU A 83 -10.99 -15.16 -14.24
CA LEU A 83 -10.84 -15.78 -15.56
C LEU A 83 -10.85 -17.32 -15.50
N LYS A 84 -10.25 -17.93 -14.47
CA LYS A 84 -10.33 -19.39 -14.25
C LYS A 84 -11.76 -19.85 -13.97
N GLU A 85 -12.56 -19.01 -13.31
CA GLU A 85 -13.98 -19.23 -13.05
C GLU A 85 -14.87 -18.92 -14.28
N LYS A 86 -14.26 -18.68 -15.45
CA LYS A 86 -14.91 -18.41 -16.74
C LYS A 86 -15.69 -17.09 -16.80
N VAL A 87 -15.40 -16.15 -15.89
CA VAL A 87 -15.87 -14.77 -16.04
C VAL A 87 -15.19 -14.15 -17.25
N LYS A 88 -15.95 -13.52 -18.14
CA LYS A 88 -15.37 -12.90 -19.33
C LYS A 88 -14.63 -11.62 -18.93
N PRO A 89 -13.50 -11.27 -19.58
CA PRO A 89 -12.76 -10.05 -19.25
C PRO A 89 -13.62 -8.79 -19.30
N GLU A 90 -14.57 -8.71 -20.24
CA GLU A 90 -15.46 -7.56 -20.42
C GLU A 90 -16.44 -7.38 -19.26
N ASP A 91 -16.69 -8.44 -18.48
CA ASP A 91 -17.55 -8.41 -17.29
C ASP A 91 -16.77 -8.03 -16.02
N ILE A 92 -15.45 -7.75 -16.13
CA ILE A 92 -14.59 -7.40 -15.00
C ILE A 92 -14.28 -5.89 -15.04
N GLY A 93 -14.72 -5.18 -14.01
CA GLY A 93 -14.37 -3.78 -13.76
C GLY A 93 -13.35 -3.62 -12.62
N ILE A 94 -12.27 -2.88 -12.85
CA ILE A 94 -11.30 -2.46 -11.83
C ILE A 94 -11.46 -0.97 -11.56
N ILE A 95 -11.81 -0.63 -10.32
CA ILE A 95 -11.98 0.75 -9.89
C ILE A 95 -10.71 1.23 -9.18
N SER A 96 -10.17 2.38 -9.60
CA SER A 96 -9.09 3.05 -8.88
C SER A 96 -9.18 4.57 -9.07
N PRO A 97 -9.15 5.37 -7.97
CA PRO A 97 -9.18 6.82 -8.07
C PRO A 97 -7.87 7.42 -8.61
N TYR A 98 -6.78 6.65 -8.61
CA TYR A 98 -5.45 7.15 -8.97
C TYR A 98 -5.13 6.90 -10.44
N VAL A 99 -4.97 7.98 -11.22
CA VAL A 99 -4.66 7.92 -12.66
C VAL A 99 -3.44 7.05 -12.97
N LYS A 100 -2.31 7.30 -12.30
CA LYS A 100 -1.06 6.52 -12.49
C LYS A 100 -1.23 5.04 -12.15
N GLN A 101 -2.11 4.70 -11.20
CA GLN A 101 -2.37 3.31 -10.83
C GLN A 101 -3.18 2.61 -11.92
N ARG A 102 -4.20 3.27 -12.49
CA ARG A 102 -4.96 2.73 -13.63
C ARG A 102 -4.06 2.44 -14.83
N GLU A 103 -3.18 3.37 -15.18
CA GLU A 103 -2.23 3.19 -16.29
C GLU A 103 -1.29 2.01 -16.06
N LYS A 104 -0.73 1.88 -14.86
CA LYS A 104 0.18 0.78 -14.52
C LYS A 104 -0.55 -0.57 -14.49
N ILE A 105 -1.77 -0.65 -13.94
CA ILE A 105 -2.60 -1.86 -13.97
C ILE A 105 -2.93 -2.26 -15.42
N ASN A 106 -3.32 -1.30 -16.27
CA ASN A 106 -3.61 -1.56 -17.68
C ASN A 106 -2.38 -2.13 -18.41
N LYS A 107 -1.21 -1.50 -18.23
CA LYS A 107 0.06 -2.01 -18.77
C LYS A 107 0.37 -3.43 -18.29
N LEU A 108 0.17 -3.70 -17.00
CA LEU A 108 0.40 -5.01 -16.40
C LEU A 108 -0.51 -6.09 -17.01
N LEU A 109 -1.81 -5.83 -17.14
CA LEU A 109 -2.77 -6.78 -17.72
C LEU A 109 -2.46 -7.06 -19.20
N LYS A 110 -2.21 -6.02 -19.99
CA LYS A 110 -1.81 -6.15 -21.40
C LYS A 110 -0.53 -6.98 -21.58
N HIS A 111 0.50 -6.72 -20.77
CA HIS A 111 1.74 -7.49 -20.78
C HIS A 111 1.52 -8.97 -20.38
N LYS A 112 0.46 -9.28 -19.65
CA LYS A 112 0.07 -10.66 -19.31
C LYS A 112 -0.94 -11.26 -20.30
N GLY A 113 -1.22 -10.58 -21.41
CA GLY A 113 -2.16 -11.04 -22.45
C GLY A 113 -3.64 -10.93 -22.07
N ILE A 114 -3.96 -10.23 -20.98
CA ILE A 114 -5.33 -10.03 -20.51
C ILE A 114 -5.83 -8.71 -21.12
N ASN A 115 -6.78 -8.82 -22.05
CA ASN A 115 -7.44 -7.70 -22.73
C ASN A 115 -8.94 -7.73 -22.40
N GLY A 116 -9.62 -6.59 -22.50
CA GLY A 116 -11.08 -6.48 -22.30
C GLY A 116 -11.51 -6.03 -20.90
N VAL A 117 -10.65 -6.13 -19.89
CA VAL A 117 -10.94 -5.66 -18.53
C VAL A 117 -11.08 -4.13 -18.49
N GLU A 118 -12.21 -3.64 -17.98
CA GLU A 118 -12.44 -2.21 -17.85
C GLU A 118 -11.75 -1.65 -16.60
N ILE A 119 -11.02 -0.53 -16.74
CA ILE A 119 -10.35 0.15 -15.62
C ILE A 119 -10.81 1.61 -15.57
N GLY A 120 -11.43 2.03 -14.47
CA GLY A 120 -12.11 3.32 -14.35
C GLY A 120 -12.04 3.95 -12.95
N THR A 121 -12.51 5.19 -12.83
CA THR A 121 -12.80 5.81 -11.52
C THR A 121 -14.23 5.46 -11.10
N VAL A 122 -14.59 5.77 -9.86
CA VAL A 122 -15.97 5.57 -9.36
C VAL A 122 -16.97 6.33 -10.23
N GLU A 123 -16.64 7.54 -10.71
CA GLU A 123 -17.55 8.32 -11.57
C GLU A 123 -17.78 7.69 -12.95
N LYS A 124 -16.88 6.81 -13.42
CA LYS A 124 -17.00 6.16 -14.73
C LYS A 124 -17.96 4.96 -14.71
N PHE A 125 -18.18 4.35 -13.54
CA PHE A 125 -19.03 3.17 -13.36
C PHE A 125 -20.37 3.50 -12.71
N GLN A 126 -20.72 4.78 -12.64
CA GLN A 126 -21.96 5.29 -12.08
C GLN A 126 -23.01 5.57 -13.16
#